data_AF-A0A7T5JDV7-F1
#
_entry.id   AF-A0A7T5JDV7-F1
#
_cell.length_a   1.000
_cell.length_b   1.000
_cell.length_c   1.000
_cell.angle_alpha   90.00
_cell.angle_beta   90.00
_cell.angle_gamma   90.00
#
_symmetry.space_group_name_H-M   'P 1'
#
loop_
_entity.id
_entity.type
_entity.pdbx_description
1 polymer ?
#
loop_
_entity_poly.entity_id
_entity_poly.type
_entity_poly.pdbx_seq_one_letter_code
_entity_poly.pdbx_strand_id
1 'polypeptide(L)'
;MVTAFNILFSAAAVRRLLGLRPSAQVEIRQFFKVIWVWVKGQRPTFISKRVFMQHFVDFRKAQIKGLKVTERLDLANHYTVRNLHKDTAYVVEVRREGVFCTCDDLNNQLEFFGWGCCKHGYAVLAKLGFGSLRDYIKAKTVIPFPNVAERPARYAA
;
A
#
# COMPACT_ATOMS: atom_id res chain seq x y z
N MET A 1 -15.41 1.36 -11.00
CA MET A 1 -15.55 1.84 -9.60
C MET A 1 -14.74 0.93 -8.70
N VAL A 2 -13.87 1.50 -7.84
CA VAL A 2 -13.10 0.74 -6.84
C VAL A 2 -13.99 0.51 -5.62
N THR A 3 -13.94 -0.68 -5.04
CA THR A 3 -14.67 -1.01 -3.81
C THR A 3 -13.71 -1.65 -2.80
N ALA A 4 -14.07 -1.63 -1.52
CA ALA A 4 -13.34 -2.32 -0.46
C ALA A 4 -13.10 -3.81 -0.76
N PHE A 5 -14.03 -4.45 -1.49
CA PHE A 5 -13.86 -5.83 -1.96
C PHE A 5 -12.86 -5.91 -3.11
N ASN A 6 -13.06 -5.15 -4.19
CA ASN A 6 -12.30 -5.28 -5.42
C ASN A 6 -10.84 -4.83 -5.29
N ILE A 7 -10.52 -3.96 -4.32
CA ILE A 7 -9.14 -3.53 -4.06
C ILE A 7 -8.26 -4.71 -3.61
N LEU A 8 -8.78 -5.62 -2.78
CA LEU A 8 -8.07 -6.81 -2.28
C LEU A 8 -8.36 -8.06 -3.13
N PHE A 9 -9.64 -8.28 -3.44
CA PHE A 9 -10.17 -9.49 -4.04
C PHE A 9 -10.67 -9.17 -5.45
N SER A 10 -9.77 -9.12 -6.42
CA SER A 10 -10.12 -8.88 -7.83
C SER A 10 -9.75 -10.08 -8.71
N ALA A 11 -10.42 -10.19 -9.86
CA ALA A 11 -10.03 -11.12 -10.92
C ALA A 11 -8.56 -10.93 -11.33
N ALA A 12 -8.07 -9.68 -11.35
CA ALA A 12 -6.66 -9.40 -11.62
C ALA A 12 -5.73 -9.97 -10.53
N ALA A 13 -6.12 -9.89 -9.25
CA ALA A 13 -5.36 -10.50 -8.16
C ALA A 13 -5.33 -12.04 -8.28
N VAL A 14 -6.47 -12.66 -8.61
CA VAL A 14 -6.54 -14.11 -8.87
C VAL A 14 -5.62 -14.52 -10.02
N ARG A 15 -5.65 -13.80 -11.15
CA ARG A 15 -4.80 -14.12 -12.29
C ARG A 15 -3.31 -14.10 -11.91
N ARG A 16 -2.88 -13.12 -11.13
CA ARG A 16 -1.50 -13.04 -10.63
C ARG A 16 -1.16 -14.17 -9.66
N LEU A 17 -2.05 -14.45 -8.70
CA LEU A 17 -1.88 -15.52 -7.71
C LEU A 17 -1.76 -16.91 -8.35
N LEU A 18 -2.56 -17.18 -9.38
CA LEU A 18 -2.63 -18.49 -10.04
C LEU A 18 -1.76 -18.57 -11.32
N GLY A 19 -0.97 -17.53 -11.63
CA GLY A 19 -0.12 -17.52 -12.84
C GLY A 19 -0.91 -17.58 -14.15
N LEU A 20 -2.13 -17.07 -14.18
CA LEU A 20 -3.03 -17.14 -15.34
C LEU A 20 -2.73 -16.02 -16.34
N ARG A 21 -3.08 -16.29 -17.61
CA ARG A 21 -3.04 -15.28 -18.68
C ARG A 21 -3.98 -14.10 -18.37
N PRO A 22 -3.67 -12.87 -18.81
CA PRO A 22 -4.53 -11.70 -18.61
C PRO A 22 -5.96 -11.87 -19.15
N SER A 23 -6.11 -12.64 -20.24
CA SER A 23 -7.38 -12.96 -20.89
C SER A 23 -8.20 -14.07 -20.22
N ALA A 24 -7.68 -14.71 -19.16
CA ALA A 24 -8.40 -15.77 -18.47
C ALA A 24 -9.71 -15.23 -17.86
N GLN A 25 -10.81 -15.93 -18.15
CA GLN A 25 -12.12 -15.66 -17.56
C GLN A 25 -12.12 -16.18 -16.12
N VAL A 26 -12.31 -15.26 -15.17
CA VAL A 26 -12.25 -15.52 -13.73
C VAL A 26 -13.50 -14.95 -13.08
N GLU A 27 -14.19 -15.79 -12.31
CA GLU A 27 -15.26 -15.38 -11.43
C GLU A 27 -14.83 -15.55 -9.97
N ILE A 28 -15.25 -14.62 -9.13
CA ILE A 28 -14.95 -14.63 -7.70
C ILE A 28 -16.22 -14.42 -6.89
N ARG A 29 -16.33 -15.13 -5.76
CA ARG A 29 -17.40 -14.93 -4.77
C ARG A 29 -16.83 -14.93 -3.37
N GLN A 30 -17.27 -13.99 -2.55
CA GLN A 30 -16.81 -13.85 -1.18
C GLN A 30 -17.52 -14.84 -0.24
N PHE A 31 -16.74 -15.57 0.55
CA PHE A 31 -17.23 -16.32 1.71
C PHE A 31 -16.57 -15.77 2.99
N PHE A 32 -16.92 -16.33 4.15
CA PHE A 32 -16.47 -15.82 5.45
C PHE A 32 -14.94 -15.75 5.57
N LYS A 33 -14.24 -16.89 5.41
CA LYS A 33 -12.76 -16.99 5.53
C LYS A 33 -12.01 -17.12 4.21
N VAL A 34 -12.72 -17.41 3.13
CA VAL A 34 -12.15 -17.78 1.83
C VAL A 34 -12.84 -17.00 0.71
N ILE A 35 -12.19 -16.95 -0.45
CA ILE A 35 -12.76 -16.49 -1.71
C ILE A 35 -12.91 -17.73 -2.58
N TRP A 36 -14.14 -17.96 -3.03
CA TRP A 36 -14.39 -18.94 -4.07
C TRP A 36 -13.95 -18.37 -5.41
N VAL A 37 -13.20 -19.16 -6.16
CA VAL A 37 -12.62 -18.77 -7.44
C VAL A 37 -12.98 -19.81 -8.47
N TRP A 38 -13.53 -19.37 -9.59
CA TRP A 38 -13.75 -20.21 -10.75
C TRP A 38 -13.03 -19.63 -11.96
N VAL A 39 -12.35 -20.51 -12.69
CA VAL A 39 -11.61 -20.20 -13.90
C VAL A 39 -12.16 -21.11 -15.00
N LYS A 40 -12.50 -20.55 -16.15
CA LYS A 40 -13.06 -21.34 -17.26
C LYS A 40 -12.11 -22.50 -17.63
N GLY A 41 -12.64 -23.73 -17.60
CA GLY A 41 -11.89 -24.96 -17.89
C GLY A 41 -11.15 -25.57 -16.70
N GLN A 42 -11.27 -25.01 -15.49
CA GLN A 42 -10.69 -25.58 -14.26
C GLN A 42 -11.78 -25.86 -13.22
N ARG A 43 -11.46 -26.75 -12.27
CA ARG A 43 -12.33 -26.99 -11.11
C ARG A 43 -12.32 -25.74 -10.21
N PRO A 44 -13.48 -25.32 -9.66
CA PRO A 44 -13.51 -24.22 -8.71
C PRO A 44 -12.64 -24.51 -7.49
N THR A 45 -12.01 -23.48 -6.94
CA THR A 45 -11.12 -23.59 -5.78
C THR A 45 -11.46 -22.52 -4.75
N PHE A 46 -11.09 -22.79 -3.50
CA PHE A 46 -11.17 -21.81 -2.42
C PHE A 46 -9.77 -21.32 -2.07
N ILE A 47 -9.57 -20.00 -2.09
CA ILE A 47 -8.32 -19.36 -1.70
C ILE A 47 -8.56 -18.57 -0.42
N SER A 48 -7.70 -18.71 0.58
CA SER A 48 -7.85 -17.97 1.84
C SER A 48 -7.70 -16.46 1.64
N LYS A 49 -8.46 -15.66 2.39
CA LYS A 49 -8.33 -14.19 2.35
C LYS A 49 -6.92 -13.72 2.75
N ARG A 50 -6.25 -14.48 3.63
CA ARG A 50 -4.86 -14.21 4.05
C ARG A 50 -3.89 -14.23 2.85
N VAL A 51 -4.06 -15.18 1.93
CA VAL A 51 -3.22 -15.26 0.72
C VAL A 51 -3.41 -14.02 -0.16
N PHE A 52 -4.64 -13.53 -0.33
CA PHE A 52 -4.89 -12.28 -1.05
C PHE A 52 -4.27 -11.06 -0.38
N MET A 53 -4.39 -10.93 0.94
CA MET A 53 -3.80 -9.82 1.69
C MET A 53 -2.27 -9.81 1.58
N GLN A 54 -1.65 -10.99 1.70
CA GLN A 54 -0.20 -11.14 1.53
C GLN A 54 0.22 -10.75 0.10
N HIS A 55 -0.45 -11.30 -0.91
CA HIS A 55 -0.17 -10.97 -2.30
C HIS A 55 -0.42 -9.49 -2.63
N PHE A 56 -1.39 -8.84 -2.00
CA PHE A 56 -1.64 -7.41 -2.17
C PHE A 56 -0.45 -6.55 -1.70
N VAL A 57 0.16 -6.92 -0.58
CA VAL A 57 1.39 -6.27 -0.07
C VAL A 57 2.57 -6.58 -0.97
N ASP A 58 2.78 -7.86 -1.31
CA ASP A 58 3.92 -8.30 -2.13
C ASP A 58 3.89 -7.67 -3.52
N PHE A 59 2.70 -7.58 -4.13
CA PHE A 59 2.52 -6.95 -5.42
C PHE A 59 2.88 -5.46 -5.38
N ARG A 60 2.47 -4.72 -4.34
CA ARG A 60 2.87 -3.31 -4.21
C ARG A 60 4.36 -3.15 -3.99
N LYS A 61 4.97 -4.03 -3.20
CA LYS A 61 6.43 -4.05 -3.01
C LYS A 61 7.16 -4.33 -4.31
N ALA A 62 6.68 -5.28 -5.11
CA ALA A 62 7.25 -5.57 -6.42
C ALA A 62 7.15 -4.36 -7.39
N GLN A 63 6.09 -3.55 -7.26
CA GLN A 63 5.89 -2.33 -8.04
C GLN A 63 6.76 -1.13 -7.62
N ILE A 64 7.60 -1.27 -6.59
CA ILE A 64 8.58 -0.25 -6.22
C ILE A 64 9.68 -0.14 -7.27
N LYS A 65 9.96 -1.23 -8.00
CA LYS A 65 10.97 -1.25 -9.06
C LYS A 65 10.67 -0.14 -10.08
N GLY A 66 11.63 0.76 -10.29
CA GLY A 66 11.50 1.91 -11.19
C GLY A 66 10.96 3.20 -10.55
N LEU A 67 10.67 3.21 -9.25
CA LEU A 67 10.37 4.43 -8.51
C LEU A 67 11.65 5.08 -7.99
N LYS A 68 11.82 6.37 -8.25
CA LYS A 68 12.89 7.20 -7.69
C LYS A 68 12.37 7.99 -6.51
N VAL A 69 13.02 7.85 -5.36
CA VAL A 69 12.65 8.53 -4.11
C VAL A 69 13.67 9.62 -3.79
N THR A 70 13.21 10.87 -3.82
CA THR A 70 14.00 12.05 -3.47
C THR A 70 13.43 12.69 -2.21
N GLU A 71 14.29 13.00 -1.24
CA GLU A 71 13.88 13.75 -0.05
C GLU A 71 13.74 15.23 -0.38
N ARG A 72 12.73 15.88 0.21
CA ARG A 72 12.50 17.31 0.04
C ARG A 72 13.35 18.08 1.04
N LEU A 73 14.26 18.91 0.53
CA LEU A 73 15.16 19.72 1.37
C LEU A 73 14.41 20.81 2.15
N ASP A 74 13.26 21.25 1.63
CA ASP A 74 12.43 22.31 2.19
C ASP A 74 11.45 21.81 3.26
N LEU A 75 11.15 20.51 3.29
CA LEU A 75 10.14 19.92 4.17
C LEU A 75 10.67 18.62 4.77
N ALA A 76 11.01 18.67 6.06
CA ALA A 76 11.43 17.50 6.81
C ALA A 76 10.36 16.38 6.72
N ASN A 77 10.82 15.13 6.64
CA ASN A 77 9.98 13.93 6.50
C ASN A 77 9.07 13.88 5.26
N HIS A 78 9.29 14.75 4.27
CA HIS A 78 8.60 14.70 3.00
C HIS A 78 9.51 14.15 1.89
N TYR A 79 8.93 13.34 1.04
CA TYR A 79 9.61 12.66 -0.05
C TYR A 79 8.80 12.82 -1.33
N THR A 80 9.48 13.06 -2.43
CA THR A 80 8.90 12.96 -3.77
C THR A 80 9.23 11.58 -4.33
N VAL A 81 8.20 10.83 -4.70
CA VAL A 81 8.33 9.53 -5.36
C VAL A 81 7.92 9.68 -6.82
N ARG A 82 8.89 9.60 -7.73
CA ARG A 82 8.68 9.74 -9.17
C ARG A 82 8.71 8.37 -9.85
N ASN A 83 7.72 8.11 -10.70
CA ASN A 83 7.74 6.99 -11.64
C ASN A 83 8.32 7.47 -12.96
N LEU A 84 9.55 7.06 -13.27
CA LEU A 84 10.27 7.53 -14.46
C LEU A 84 9.64 7.06 -15.78
N HIS A 85 8.90 5.94 -15.76
CA HIS A 85 8.27 5.40 -16.97
C HIS A 85 6.96 6.10 -17.33
N LYS A 86 6.27 6.66 -16.34
CA LYS A 86 4.96 7.31 -16.54
C LYS A 86 5.01 8.83 -16.40
N ASP A 87 6.18 9.36 -16.06
CA ASP A 87 6.42 10.75 -15.65
C ASP A 87 5.39 11.30 -14.64
N THR A 88 5.00 10.47 -13.69
CA THR A 88 4.11 10.86 -12.59
C THR A 88 4.90 11.00 -11.30
N ALA A 89 4.58 11.99 -10.47
CA ALA A 89 5.18 12.18 -9.15
C ALA A 89 4.11 12.28 -8.06
N TYR A 90 4.42 11.72 -6.89
CA TYR A 90 3.58 11.79 -5.70
C TYR A 90 4.40 12.26 -4.51
N VAL A 91 3.76 12.97 -3.59
CA VAL A 91 4.38 13.37 -2.32
C VAL A 91 4.01 12.34 -1.27
N VAL A 92 5.02 11.90 -0.53
CA VAL A 92 4.89 10.99 0.61
C VAL A 92 5.39 11.71 1.85
N GLU A 93 4.54 11.80 2.86
CA GLU A 93 4.87 12.31 4.18
C GLU A 93 4.98 11.14 5.17
N VAL A 94 6.02 11.17 5.99
CA VAL A 94 6.29 10.14 6.99
C VAL A 94 6.07 10.74 8.38
N ARG A 95 5.11 10.20 9.13
CA ARG A 95 4.79 10.63 10.51
C ARG A 95 4.88 9.45 11.47
N ARG A 96 4.88 9.70 12.77
CA ARG A 96 4.95 8.65 13.80
C ARG A 96 3.84 7.60 13.64
N GLU A 97 2.66 8.05 13.21
CA GLU A 97 1.45 7.23 13.07
C GLU A 97 1.46 6.40 11.78
N GLY A 98 2.27 6.77 10.78
CA GLY A 98 2.32 6.04 9.52
C GLY A 98 2.88 6.82 8.34
N VAL A 99 2.51 6.38 7.13
CA VAL A 99 3.00 6.91 5.87
C VAL A 99 1.83 7.40 5.03
N PHE A 100 1.83 8.68 4.69
CA PHE A 100 0.79 9.37 3.95
C PHE A 100 1.28 9.69 2.55
N CYS A 101 0.45 9.53 1.53
CA CYS A 101 0.81 9.70 0.13
C CYS A 101 -0.35 10.35 -0.61
N THR A 102 -0.05 11.25 -1.54
CA THR A 102 -1.05 11.97 -2.35
C THR A 102 -1.68 11.13 -3.48
N CYS A 103 -1.54 9.80 -3.45
CA CYS A 103 -2.05 8.94 -4.52
C CYS A 103 -3.41 8.32 -4.18
N ASP A 104 -4.26 8.14 -5.19
CA ASP A 104 -5.58 7.53 -5.03
C ASP A 104 -5.54 6.14 -4.41
N ASP A 105 -4.48 5.37 -4.68
CA ASP A 105 -4.32 4.03 -4.11
C ASP A 105 -4.25 4.04 -2.57
N LEU A 106 -3.60 5.06 -1.98
CA LEU A 106 -3.60 5.21 -0.53
C LEU A 106 -4.94 5.75 -0.04
N ASN A 107 -5.51 6.75 -0.72
CA ASN A 107 -6.80 7.33 -0.34
C ASN A 107 -7.89 6.24 -0.27
N ASN A 108 -7.97 5.38 -1.28
CA ASN A 108 -8.89 4.24 -1.29
C ASN A 108 -8.62 3.27 -0.12
N GLN A 109 -7.35 3.00 0.22
CA GLN A 109 -7.03 2.12 1.36
C GLN A 109 -7.45 2.74 2.70
N LEU A 110 -7.21 4.05 2.88
CA LEU A 110 -7.61 4.76 4.09
C LEU A 110 -9.13 4.84 4.21
N GLU A 111 -9.83 5.11 3.11
CA GLU A 111 -11.29 5.14 3.06
C GLU A 111 -11.89 3.77 3.41
N PHE A 112 -11.38 2.69 2.82
CA PHE A 112 -11.98 1.36 2.99
C PHE A 112 -11.53 0.60 4.24
N PHE A 113 -10.32 0.87 4.72
CA PHE A 113 -9.72 0.08 5.81
C PHE A 113 -9.31 0.92 7.02
N GLY A 114 -9.23 2.24 6.90
CA GLY A 114 -8.71 3.14 7.95
C GLY A 114 -7.19 3.18 8.07
N TRP A 115 -6.48 2.30 7.36
CA TRP A 115 -5.02 2.22 7.33
C TRP A 115 -4.55 1.61 6.01
N GLY A 116 -3.32 1.92 5.60
CA GLY A 116 -2.80 1.41 4.34
C GLY A 116 -1.36 1.82 4.07
N CYS A 117 -0.78 1.21 3.05
CA CYS A 117 0.51 1.61 2.53
C CYS A 117 0.51 1.35 1.02
N CYS A 118 0.49 2.43 0.24
CA CYS A 118 0.62 2.32 -1.21
C CYS A 118 2.06 1.98 -1.60
N LYS A 119 2.28 1.67 -2.89
CA LYS A 119 3.62 1.39 -3.42
C LYS A 119 4.62 2.54 -3.20
N HIS A 120 4.16 3.80 -3.23
CA HIS A 120 5.02 4.97 -2.99
C HIS A 120 5.46 5.02 -1.53
N GLY A 121 4.54 4.73 -0.61
CA GLY A 121 4.84 4.61 0.81
C GLY A 121 5.87 3.50 1.07
N TYR A 122 5.70 2.32 0.47
CA TYR A 122 6.71 1.27 0.58
C TYR A 122 8.06 1.65 -0.02
N ALA A 123 8.10 2.43 -1.10
CA ALA A 123 9.36 2.92 -1.66
C ALA A 123 10.12 3.82 -0.68
N VAL A 124 9.41 4.72 0.01
CA VAL A 124 9.99 5.56 1.05
C VAL A 124 10.43 4.74 2.27
N LEU A 125 9.61 3.80 2.72
CA LEU A 125 9.97 2.89 3.81
C LEU A 125 11.24 2.11 3.49
N ALA A 126 11.39 1.60 2.27
CA ALA A 126 12.59 0.90 1.84
C ALA A 126 13.83 1.82 1.85
N LYS A 127 13.70 3.08 1.40
CA LYS A 127 14.78 4.09 1.51
C LYS A 127 15.18 4.36 2.96
N LEU A 128 14.22 4.31 3.88
CA LEU A 128 14.44 4.49 5.32
C LEU A 128 14.92 3.22 6.05
N GLY A 129 15.12 2.10 5.33
CA GLY A 129 15.58 0.84 5.91
C GLY A 129 14.49 -0.03 6.56
N PHE A 130 13.20 0.26 6.31
CA PHE A 130 12.09 -0.51 6.87
C PHE A 130 11.48 -1.48 5.84
N GLY A 131 11.29 -2.74 6.26
CA GLY A 131 10.65 -3.78 5.43
C GLY A 131 9.12 -3.74 5.42
N SER A 132 8.49 -3.07 6.38
CA SER A 132 7.04 -2.93 6.45
C SER A 132 6.60 -1.68 7.21
N LEU A 133 5.35 -1.26 6.99
CA LEU A 133 4.73 -0.19 7.77
C LEU A 133 4.69 -0.52 9.26
N ARG A 134 4.47 -1.80 9.61
CA ARG A 134 4.47 -2.26 11.01
C ARG A 134 5.84 -2.06 11.66
N ASP A 135 6.92 -2.39 10.97
CA ASP A 135 8.28 -2.25 11.50
C ASP A 135 8.61 -0.77 11.74
N TYR A 136 8.22 0.09 10.78
CA TYR A 136 8.36 1.53 10.90
C TYR A 136 7.59 2.09 12.12
N ILE A 137 6.30 1.76 12.25
CA ILE A 137 5.47 2.23 13.37
C ILE A 137 6.07 1.78 14.69
N LYS A 138 6.45 0.50 14.82
CA LYS A 138 7.10 -0.04 16.02
C LYS A 138 8.37 0.73 16.37
N ALA A 139 9.24 0.99 15.40
CA ALA A 139 10.48 1.72 15.63
C ALA A 139 10.24 3.18 16.08
N LYS A 140 9.20 3.84 15.57
CA LYS A 140 8.87 5.23 15.93
C LYS A 140 7.98 5.36 17.17
N THR A 141 7.31 4.30 17.59
CA THR A 141 6.60 4.28 18.88
C THR A 141 7.56 4.14 20.06
N VAL A 142 8.70 3.46 19.88
CA VAL A 142 9.67 3.12 20.95
C VAL A 142 10.64 4.25 21.29
N ILE A 143 10.67 5.35 20.52
CA ILE A 143 11.49 6.51 20.85
C ILE A 143 10.66 7.53 21.65
N PRO A 144 10.83 7.65 22.98
CA PRO A 144 10.40 8.84 23.69
C PRO A 144 11.35 9.98 23.31
N PHE A 145 10.91 10.89 22.44
CA PHE A 145 11.56 12.20 22.37
C PHE A 145 11.08 13.06 23.55
N PRO A 146 11.96 13.91 24.13
CA PRO A 146 11.62 14.77 25.23
C PRO A 146 10.47 15.72 24.87
N ASN A 147 9.75 16.10 25.92
CA ASN A 147 8.49 16.85 25.98
C ASN A 147 8.31 17.95 24.91
N VAL A 148 7.11 18.01 24.32
CA VAL A 148 6.68 18.87 23.19
C VAL A 148 6.44 20.34 23.62
N ALA A 149 7.25 20.86 24.55
CA ALA A 149 7.07 22.21 25.09
C ALA A 149 7.45 23.34 24.10
N GLU A 150 7.96 23.02 22.91
CA GLU A 150 8.37 24.01 21.91
C GLU A 150 7.64 23.75 20.57
N ARG A 151 6.39 24.19 20.47
CA ARG A 151 5.76 24.49 19.18
C ARG A 151 5.67 26.01 19.01
N PRO A 152 6.22 26.60 17.94
CA PRO A 152 5.93 27.98 17.60
C PRO A 152 4.45 28.13 17.20
N ALA A 153 3.81 29.18 17.71
CA ALA A 153 2.37 29.47 17.70
C ALA A 153 1.70 29.68 16.32
N ARG A 154 2.31 29.27 15.20
CA ARG A 154 1.85 29.63 13.86
C ARG A 154 0.79 28.71 13.24
N TYR A 155 0.28 27.72 13.99
CA TYR A 155 -0.77 26.81 13.53
C TYR A 155 -1.82 26.54 14.61
N ALA A 156 -2.33 27.61 15.24
CA ALA A 156 -3.56 27.55 16.02
C ALA A 156 -4.63 28.37 15.28
N ALA A 157 -5.46 27.67 14.50
CA ALA A 157 -6.78 28.09 14.07
C ALA A 157 -7.71 26.89 14.25
#